data_AF-A0A829S002-F1
#
_entry.id   AF-A0A829S002-F1
#
_cell.length_a   1.000
_cell.length_b   1.000
_cell.length_c   1.000
_cell.angle_alpha   90.00
_cell.angle_beta   90.00
_cell.angle_gamma   90.00
#
_symmetry.space_group_name_H-M   'P 1'
#
loop_
_entity.id
_entity.type
_entity.pdbx_description
1 polymer ?
#
loop_
_entity_poly.entity_id
_entity_poly.type
_entity_poly.pdbx_seq_one_letter_code
_entity_poly.pdbx_strand_id
1 'polypeptide(L)' 'NGDCGYLEKVNRIKNKYDLTQYSTIYAYGDTPNDYAMLELAHKKYYRWEEVN' A
#
# COMPACT_ATOMS: atom_id res chain seq x y z
N ASN A 1 -11.32 -17.13 -7.54
CA ASN A 1 -11.27 -15.77 -8.12
C ASN A 1 -11.62 -14.78 -7.03
N GLY A 2 -10.70 -14.56 -6.09
CA GLY A 2 -10.95 -13.84 -4.82
C GLY A 2 -10.03 -12.64 -4.66
N ASP A 3 -9.66 -11.98 -5.76
CA ASP A 3 -8.64 -10.94 -5.78
C ASP A 3 -9.20 -9.51 -5.80
N CYS A 4 -10.51 -9.34 -5.58
CA CYS A 4 -11.13 -8.01 -5.62
C CYS A 4 -10.83 -7.14 -4.39
N GLY A 5 -10.35 -7.71 -3.28
CA GLY A 5 -10.09 -6.95 -2.04
C GLY A 5 -8.75 -6.21 -2.02
N TYR A 6 -7.72 -6.77 -2.66
CA TYR A 6 -6.34 -6.28 -2.55
C TYR A 6 -6.13 -4.94 -3.27
N LEU A 7 -6.75 -4.78 -4.44
CA LEU A 7 -6.52 -3.62 -5.32
C LEU A 7 -7.41 -2.42 -5.00
N GLU A 8 -8.50 -2.59 -4.23
CA GLU A 8 -9.42 -1.49 -3.96
C GLU A 8 -8.72 -0.35 -3.19
N LYS A 9 -7.87 -0.70 -2.22
CA LYS A 9 -7.06 0.28 -1.47
C LYS A 9 -6.11 1.05 -2.39
N VAL A 10 -5.41 0.33 -3.27
CA VAL A 10 -4.51 0.91 -4.29
C VAL A 10 -5.27 1.86 -5.21
N ASN A 11 -6.42 1.44 -5.72
CA ASN A 11 -7.23 2.24 -6.64
C ASN A 11 -7.75 3.51 -5.96
N ARG A 12 -8.21 3.43 -4.70
CA ARG A 12 -8.64 4.61 -3.93
C ARG A 12 -7.49 5.60 -3.72
N ILE A 13 -6.29 5.10 -3.42
CA ILE A 13 -5.09 5.93 -3.23
C ILE A 13 -4.73 6.64 -4.54
N LYS A 14 -4.59 5.90 -5.64
CA LYS A 14 -4.21 6.44 -6.96
C LYS A 14 -5.25 7.40 -7.55
N ASN A 15 -6.54 7.21 -7.25
CA ASN A 15 -7.58 8.13 -7.70
C ASN A 15 -7.60 9.45 -6.91
N LYS A 16 -7.17 9.43 -5.64
CA LYS A 16 -7.25 10.60 -4.76
C LYS A 16 -5.95 11.39 -4.70
N TYR A 17 -4.82 10.72 -4.90
CA TYR A 17 -3.50 11.30 -4.71
C TYR A 17 -2.59 10.95 -5.89
N ASP A 18 -1.84 11.95 -6.35
CA ASP A 18 -0.72 11.74 -7.24
C ASP A 18 0.52 11.40 -6.41
N LEU A 19 0.88 10.11 -6.39
CA LEU A 19 1.98 9.59 -5.58
C LEU A 19 3.35 10.16 -6.00
N THR A 20 3.48 10.67 -7.22
CA THR A 20 4.74 11.26 -7.71
C THR A 20 5.09 12.58 -7.02
N GLN A 21 4.11 13.23 -6.39
CA GLN A 21 4.31 14.49 -5.66
C GLN A 21 4.96 14.28 -4.28
N TYR A 22 5.09 13.04 -3.82
CA TYR A 22 5.64 12.72 -2.51
C TYR A 22 7.00 12.05 -2.65
N SER A 23 8.02 12.67 -2.06
CA SER A 23 9.39 12.13 -2.07
C SER A 23 9.54 10.85 -1.26
N THR A 24 8.67 10.60 -0.29
CA THR A 24 8.67 9.37 0.50
C THR A 24 7.24 9.06 0.92
N ILE A 25 6.87 7.79 0.80
CA ILE A 25 5.54 7.27 1.11
C ILE A 25 5.75 6.17 2.14
N TYR A 26 4.98 6.23 3.22
CA TYR A 26 4.99 5.24 4.30
C TYR A 26 3.67 4.48 4.26
N ALA A 27 3.73 3.15 4.29
CA ALA A 27 2.54 2.31 4.41
C ALA A 27 2.71 1.29 5.53
N TYR A 28 1.61 1.06 6.25
CA TYR A 28 1.52 0.12 7.36
C TYR A 28 0.36 -0.82 7.09
N GLY A 29 0.59 -2.12 7.27
CA GLY A 29 -0.41 -3.15 7.05
C GLY A 29 -0.23 -4.31 8.00
N ASP A 30 -1.30 -5.03 8.28
CA ASP A 30 -1.30 -6.16 9.22
C ASP A 30 -1.88 -7.43 8.59
N THR A 31 -2.61 -7.27 7.48
CA THR A 31 -3.29 -8.35 6.77
C THR A 31 -2.70 -8.55 5.38
N PRO A 32 -2.80 -9.76 4.79
CA PRO A 32 -2.39 -9.98 3.40
C PRO A 32 -3.06 -9.03 2.40
N ASN A 33 -4.24 -8.52 2.74
CA ASN A 33 -4.97 -7.56 1.90
C ASN A 33 -4.28 -6.18 1.81
N ASP A 34 -3.27 -5.93 2.63
CA ASP A 34 -2.48 -4.70 2.61
C ASP A 34 -1.25 -4.79 1.72
N TYR A 35 -0.83 -5.98 1.27
CA TYR A 35 0.38 -6.15 0.46
C TYR A 35 0.39 -5.26 -0.78
N ALA A 36 -0.72 -5.20 -1.52
CA ALA A 36 -0.81 -4.35 -2.70
C ALA A 36 -0.64 -2.84 -2.39
N MET A 37 -1.07 -2.39 -1.21
CA MET A 37 -0.85 -1.01 -0.75
C MET A 37 0.59 -0.79 -0.28
N LEU A 38 1.15 -1.76 0.44
CA LEU A 38 2.54 -1.73 0.92
C LEU A 38 3.52 -1.61 -0.24
N GLU A 39 3.26 -2.25 -1.37
CA GLU A 39 4.06 -2.16 -2.60
C GLU A 39 4.06 -0.77 -3.26
N LEU A 40 3.13 0.12 -2.91
CA LEU A 40 3.14 1.51 -3.40
C LEU A 40 4.09 2.42 -2.61
N ALA A 41 4.52 1.99 -1.43
CA ALA A 41 5.25 2.82 -0.50
C ALA A 41 6.77 2.65 -0.66
N HIS A 42 7.48 3.75 -0.37
CA HIS A 42 8.93 3.74 -0.31
C HIS A 42 9.43 3.04 0.97
N LYS A 43 8.69 3.22 2.08
CA LYS A 43 8.90 2.49 3.32
C LYS A 43 7.61 1.77 3.70
N LYS A 44 7.70 0.46 3.85
CA LYS A 44 6.55 -0.40 4.07
C LYS A 44 6.78 -1.24 5.32
N TYR A 45 5.74 -1.33 6.14
CA TYR A 45 5.79 -2.04 7.41
C TYR A 45 4.64 -3.03 7.46
N TYR A 46 4.97 -4.29 7.70
CA TYR A 46 4.00 -5.35 7.90
C TYR A 46 4.08 -5.85 9.34
N ARG A 47 2.98 -5.74 10.09
CA ARG A 47 2.92 -6.16 11.50
C ARG A 47 4.04 -5.58 12.35
N TRP A 48 4.25 -4.27 12.21
CA TRP A 48 5.30 -3.50 12.92
C TRP A 48 6.74 -3.80 12.51
N GLU A 49 6.95 -4.67 11.53
CA GLU A 49 8.27 -4.97 10.99
C GLU A 49 8.45 -4.28 9.64
N GLU A 50 9.61 -3.63 9.43
CA GLU A 50 9.94 -3.05 8.13
C GLU A 50 10.17 -4.17 7.12
N VAL A 51 9.48 -4.10 6.00
CA VAL A 51 9.62 -5.07 4.90
C VAL A 51 10.21 -4.36 3.68
N ASN A 52 11.13 -5.04 2.98
CA ASN A 52 11.76 -4.52 1.76
C ASN A 52 11.07 -5.05 0.51
#